data_AF-A0A8C7DL27-F1
#
_entry.id   AF-A0A8C7DL27-F1
#
_cell.length_a   1.000
_cell.length_b   1.000
_cell.length_c   1.000
_cell.angle_alpha   90.00
_cell.angle_beta   90.00
_cell.angle_gamma   90.00
#
_symmetry.space_group_name_H-M   'P 1'
#
loop_
_entity.id
_entity.type
_entity.pdbx_description
1 polymer ?
#
loop_
_entity_poly.entity_id
_entity_poly.type
_entity_poly.pdbx_seq_one_letter_code
_entity_poly.pdbx_strand_id
1 'polypeptide(L)'
;MNIGSFVQLLFAALLQLHLYAVKTAHIPKNGEKSKNDVVPFMDVYNKSMCRTREMLVDIFQEYPDEIEHTYIPSCVVLMRCAGCCNDEALECVPTETKNVTMEVIQVKQRVSQHNFQLSFTEHRKCECRPKPEVKAKKEKCDKPRR
;
A
#
# COMPACT_ATOMS: atom_id res chain seq x y z
N MET A 1 38.56 13.75 46.41
CA MET A 1 37.68 13.10 45.42
C MET A 1 38.46 12.92 44.14
N ASN A 2 38.70 11.67 43.74
CA ASN A 2 39.69 11.33 42.72
C ASN A 2 39.08 11.45 41.30
N ILE A 3 39.77 12.15 40.39
CA ILE A 3 39.31 12.44 39.01
C ILE A 3 38.94 11.13 38.27
N GLY A 4 39.66 10.04 38.56
CA GLY A 4 39.35 8.72 38.01
C GLY A 4 37.95 8.21 38.36
N SER A 5 37.43 8.53 39.55
CA SER A 5 36.09 8.11 39.98
C SER A 5 34.98 8.83 39.20
N PHE A 6 35.19 10.11 38.88
CA PHE A 6 34.26 10.89 38.05
C PHE A 6 34.22 10.38 36.61
N VAL A 7 35.38 10.07 36.04
CA VAL A 7 35.48 9.50 34.68
C VAL A 7 34.76 8.16 34.62
N GLN A 8 34.94 7.31 35.64
CA GLN A 8 34.32 5.99 35.72
C GLN A 8 32.80 6.05 35.86
N LEU A 9 32.27 7.01 36.61
CA LEU A 9 30.83 7.27 36.72
C LEU A 9 30.22 7.77 35.40
N LEU A 10 30.92 8.64 34.67
CA LEU A 10 30.48 9.13 33.36
C LEU A 10 30.41 8.02 32.32
N PHE A 11 31.44 7.16 32.27
CA PHE A 11 31.43 5.99 31.38
C PHE A 11 30.27 5.03 31.73
N ALA A 12 30.02 4.78 33.01
CA ALA A 12 28.92 3.93 33.44
C ALA A 12 27.55 4.50 33.02
N ALA A 13 27.35 5.81 33.16
CA ALA A 13 26.12 6.49 32.77
C ALA A 13 25.89 6.44 31.24
N LEU A 14 26.93 6.65 30.44
CA LEU A 14 26.85 6.53 28.97
C LEU A 14 26.54 5.09 28.54
N LEU A 15 27.14 4.10 29.19
CA LEU A 15 26.86 2.69 28.92
C LEU A 15 25.39 2.34 29.22
N GLN A 16 24.86 2.81 30.36
CA GLN A 16 23.47 2.60 30.72
C GLN A 16 22.50 3.28 29.73
N LEU A 17 22.83 4.49 29.27
CA LEU A 17 22.01 5.20 28.28
C LEU A 17 21.98 4.46 26.94
N HIS A 18 23.12 3.92 26.49
CA HIS A 18 23.19 3.08 25.29
C HIS A 18 22.40 1.77 25.45
N LEU A 19 22.51 1.08 26.59
CA LEU A 19 21.70 -0.13 26.84
C LEU A 19 20.20 0.17 26.85
N TYR A 20 19.79 1.33 27.36
CA TYR A 20 18.39 1.75 27.36
C TYR A 20 17.89 2.01 25.92
N ALA A 21 18.68 2.70 25.09
CA ALA A 21 18.35 2.93 23.69
C ALA A 21 18.29 1.63 22.86
N VAL A 22 19.15 0.65 23.16
CA VAL A 22 19.11 -0.68 22.53
C VAL A 22 17.89 -1.48 23.00
N LYS A 23 17.44 -1.32 24.25
CA LYS A 23 16.20 -1.94 24.75
C LYS A 23 14.92 -1.34 24.14
N THR A 24 14.91 -0.05 23.82
CA THR A 24 13.76 0.60 23.16
C THR A 24 13.72 0.35 21.65
N ALA A 25 14.81 -0.14 21.05
CA ALA A 25 14.79 -0.71 19.72
C ALA A 25 14.03 -2.05 19.76
N HIS A 26 12.72 -1.99 19.51
CA HIS A 26 11.90 -3.16 19.23
C HIS A 26 12.47 -3.89 18.00
N ILE A 27 13.35 -4.86 18.23
CA ILE A 27 13.61 -5.92 17.25
C ILE A 27 12.33 -6.76 17.23
N PRO A 28 11.58 -6.83 16.11
CA PRO A 28 10.50 -7.79 16.03
C PRO A 28 11.14 -9.16 16.20
N LYS A 29 10.84 -9.83 17.32
CA LYS A 29 11.07 -11.27 17.43
C LYS A 29 10.31 -11.89 16.28
N ASN A 30 11.01 -12.27 15.21
CA ASN A 30 10.58 -13.33 14.33
C ASN A 30 10.62 -14.61 15.19
N GLY A 31 9.65 -14.73 16.10
CA GLY A 31 9.30 -16.02 16.67
C GLY A 31 8.81 -16.86 15.50
N GLU A 32 9.43 -18.02 15.32
CA GLU A 32 8.86 -19.10 14.51
C GLU A 32 7.37 -19.22 14.88
N LYS A 33 6.51 -18.76 13.98
CA LYS A 33 5.06 -18.91 14.15
C LYS A 33 4.77 -20.39 14.21
N SER A 34 4.09 -20.80 15.28
CA SER A 34 3.71 -22.19 15.44
C SER A 34 2.73 -22.55 14.31
N LYS A 35 2.67 -23.83 13.94
CA LYS A 35 1.80 -24.33 12.85
C LYS A 35 0.29 -24.11 13.10
N ASN A 36 -0.12 -23.51 14.23
CA ASN A 36 -1.52 -23.30 14.60
C ASN A 36 -1.85 -21.86 15.06
N ASP A 37 -1.06 -20.86 14.68
CA ASP A 37 -1.32 -19.48 15.12
C ASP A 37 -2.51 -18.86 14.34
N VAL A 38 -3.68 -18.78 14.99
CA VAL A 38 -4.86 -18.10 14.44
C VAL A 38 -4.65 -16.59 14.50
N VAL A 39 -4.77 -15.91 13.36
CA VAL A 39 -4.74 -14.44 13.31
C VAL A 39 -6.03 -13.90 13.95
N PRO A 40 -5.95 -13.05 14.99
CA PRO A 40 -7.14 -12.50 15.65
C PRO A 40 -8.08 -11.78 14.69
N PHE A 41 -9.39 -11.86 14.93
CA PHE A 41 -10.41 -11.22 14.08
C PHE A 41 -10.13 -9.73 13.82
N MET A 42 -9.79 -8.97 14.87
CA MET A 42 -9.53 -7.53 14.73
C MET A 42 -8.30 -7.25 13.85
N ASP A 43 -7.30 -8.14 13.84
CA ASP A 43 -6.15 -8.01 12.95
C ASP A 43 -6.54 -8.29 11.50
N VAL A 44 -7.39 -9.29 11.26
CA VAL A 44 -7.94 -9.58 9.93
C VAL A 44 -8.77 -8.39 9.45
N TYR A 45 -9.69 -7.89 10.27
CA TYR A 45 -10.57 -6.77 9.94
C TYR A 45 -9.78 -5.49 9.62
N ASN A 46 -8.88 -5.08 10.52
CA ASN A 46 -8.10 -3.83 10.36
C ASN A 46 -7.10 -3.91 9.20
N LYS A 47 -6.59 -5.09 8.87
CA LYS A 47 -5.70 -5.27 7.70
C LYS A 47 -6.46 -5.37 6.39
N SER A 48 -7.71 -5.84 6.43
CA SER A 48 -8.53 -6.06 5.23
C SER A 48 -9.44 -4.89 4.87
N MET A 49 -9.73 -3.95 5.78
CA MET A 49 -10.57 -2.77 5.51
C MET A 49 -10.11 -1.92 4.31
N CYS A 50 -11.09 -1.38 3.57
CA CYS A 50 -10.89 -0.47 2.44
C CYS A 50 -9.94 0.70 2.78
N ARG A 51 -8.80 0.76 2.11
CA ARG A 51 -7.81 1.85 2.21
C ARG A 51 -6.88 1.86 1.01
N THR A 52 -6.06 2.90 0.92
CA THR A 52 -4.97 2.95 -0.06
C THR A 52 -3.88 1.92 0.28
N ARG A 53 -3.44 1.15 -0.71
CA ARG A 53 -2.39 0.13 -0.58
C ARG A 53 -1.48 0.15 -1.81
N GLU A 54 -0.24 -0.26 -1.62
CA GLU A 54 0.67 -0.57 -2.72
C GLU A 54 0.20 -1.81 -3.47
N MET A 55 0.09 -1.70 -4.79
CA MET A 55 -0.28 -2.79 -5.68
C MET A 55 0.63 -2.78 -6.90
N LEU A 56 1.01 -3.97 -7.37
CA LEU A 56 1.64 -4.12 -8.68
C LEU A 56 0.57 -4.00 -9.76
N VAL A 57 0.77 -3.06 -10.67
CA VAL A 57 -0.11 -2.79 -11.79
C VAL A 57 0.67 -3.03 -13.07
N ASP A 58 0.10 -3.84 -13.96
CA ASP A 58 0.66 -4.11 -15.29
C ASP A 58 0.52 -2.85 -16.16
N ILE A 59 1.64 -2.42 -16.76
CA ILE A 59 1.67 -1.24 -17.62
C ILE A 59 0.79 -1.44 -18.87
N PHE A 60 0.74 -2.65 -19.43
CA PHE A 60 -0.07 -2.92 -20.62
C PHE A 60 -1.58 -2.77 -20.38
N GLN A 61 -2.04 -2.99 -19.15
CA GLN A 61 -3.46 -2.81 -18.80
C GLN A 61 -3.84 -1.32 -18.70
N GLU A 62 -2.90 -0.47 -18.28
CA GLU A 62 -3.10 0.98 -18.18
C GLU A 62 -2.93 1.67 -19.54
N TYR A 63 -2.07 1.12 -20.41
CA TYR A 63 -1.78 1.65 -21.75
C TYR A 63 -1.96 0.57 -22.84
N PRO A 64 -3.20 0.12 -23.10
CA PRO A 64 -3.48 -0.94 -24.07
C PRO A 64 -3.19 -0.52 -25.52
N ASP A 65 -3.20 0.78 -25.82
CA ASP A 65 -3.02 1.31 -27.18
C ASP A 65 -1.54 1.25 -27.67
N GLU A 66 -0.58 0.93 -26.78
CA GLU A 66 0.85 0.93 -27.08
C GLU A 66 1.41 -0.46 -27.46
N ILE A 67 0.69 -1.16 -28.33
CA ILE A 67 0.91 -2.58 -28.67
C ILE A 67 2.28 -2.88 -29.30
N GLU A 68 2.94 -1.87 -29.90
CA GLU A 68 4.26 -2.03 -30.54
C GLU A 68 5.44 -2.00 -29.57
N HIS A 69 5.19 -1.73 -28.28
CA HIS A 69 6.23 -1.46 -27.29
C HIS A 69 6.19 -2.46 -26.14
N THR A 70 7.35 -2.83 -25.62
CA THR A 70 7.47 -3.56 -24.36
C THR A 70 8.14 -2.68 -23.32
N TYR A 71 7.58 -2.65 -22.12
CA TYR A 71 8.12 -1.87 -21.01
C TYR A 71 8.97 -2.71 -20.05
N ILE A 72 10.08 -2.15 -19.59
CA ILE A 72 10.92 -2.71 -18.54
C ILE A 72 11.00 -1.68 -17.39
N PRO A 73 10.49 -2.02 -16.19
CA PRO A 73 9.75 -3.24 -15.85
C PRO A 73 8.38 -3.30 -16.55
N SER A 74 7.76 -4.48 -16.62
CA SER A 74 6.41 -4.64 -17.19
C SER A 74 5.29 -4.23 -16.23
N CYS A 75 5.60 -4.09 -14.94
CA CYS A 75 4.66 -3.64 -13.92
C CYS A 75 5.33 -2.61 -13.00
N VAL A 76 4.51 -1.75 -12.41
CA VAL A 76 4.93 -0.70 -11.47
C VAL A 76 4.15 -0.80 -10.16
N VAL A 77 4.73 -0.31 -9.06
CA VAL A 77 4.06 -0.23 -7.76
C VAL A 77 3.28 1.09 -7.72
N LEU A 78 1.97 1.01 -7.55
CA LEU A 78 1.09 2.18 -7.42
C LEU A 78 0.23 2.10 -6.18
N MET A 79 -0.12 3.27 -5.66
CA MET A 79 -1.12 3.39 -4.60
C MET A 79 -2.53 3.25 -5.20
N ARG A 80 -3.24 2.18 -4.83
CA ARG A 80 -4.61 1.89 -5.30
C ARG A 80 -5.53 1.59 -4.12
N CYS A 81 -6.83 1.78 -4.32
CA CYS A 81 -7.82 1.44 -3.31
C CYS A 81 -8.02 -0.06 -3.31
N ALA A 82 -7.84 -0.67 -2.14
CA ALA A 82 -7.99 -2.11 -1.97
C ALA A 82 -8.48 -2.45 -0.57
N GLY A 83 -9.14 -3.60 -0.46
CA GLY A 83 -9.74 -4.10 0.76
C GLY A 83 -11.23 -4.39 0.60
N CYS A 84 -11.83 -4.87 1.68
CA CYS A 84 -13.25 -5.15 1.75
C CYS A 84 -14.02 -4.03 2.45
N CYS A 85 -15.31 -3.97 2.13
CA CYS A 85 -16.32 -3.23 2.86
C CYS A 85 -17.17 -4.21 3.66
N ASN A 86 -17.89 -3.72 4.68
CA ASN A 86 -18.69 -4.57 5.56
C ASN A 86 -19.99 -5.10 4.93
N ASP A 87 -20.33 -4.61 3.74
CA ASP A 87 -21.53 -4.97 2.99
C ASP A 87 -21.15 -5.18 1.52
N GLU A 88 -21.59 -6.29 0.94
CA GLU A 88 -21.34 -6.66 -0.46
C GLU A 88 -22.01 -5.71 -1.47
N ALA A 89 -23.01 -4.95 -1.03
CA ALA A 89 -23.63 -3.88 -1.81
C ALA A 89 -22.74 -2.63 -1.93
N LEU A 90 -21.65 -2.56 -1.16
CA LEU A 90 -20.65 -1.50 -1.21
C LEU A 90 -19.43 -1.94 -2.03
N GLU A 91 -18.74 -0.96 -2.58
CA GLU A 91 -17.45 -1.10 -3.26
C GLU A 91 -16.43 -0.10 -2.71
N CYS A 92 -15.16 -0.51 -2.65
CA CYS A 92 -14.05 0.32 -2.20
C CYS A 92 -13.55 1.17 -3.37
N VAL A 93 -13.83 2.47 -3.35
CA VAL A 93 -13.55 3.38 -4.48
C VAL A 93 -12.71 4.58 -4.05
N PRO A 94 -11.90 5.16 -4.96
CA PRO A 94 -11.14 6.37 -4.65
C PRO A 94 -12.05 7.59 -4.51
N THR A 95 -11.72 8.45 -3.55
CA THR A 95 -12.35 9.77 -3.36
C THR A 95 -11.40 10.93 -3.66
N GLU A 96 -10.10 10.65 -3.70
CA GLU A 96 -9.06 11.60 -4.09
C GLU A 96 -7.97 10.86 -4.87
N THR A 97 -7.51 11.42 -5.98
CA THR A 97 -6.49 10.85 -6.85
C THR A 97 -5.39 11.86 -7.18
N LYS A 98 -4.23 11.36 -7.60
CA LYS A 98 -3.10 12.17 -8.08
C LYS A 98 -2.34 11.40 -9.16
N ASN A 99 -1.82 12.11 -10.16
CA ASN A 99 -0.93 11.51 -11.14
C ASN A 99 0.52 11.47 -10.63
N VAL A 100 1.22 10.38 -10.94
CA VAL A 100 2.65 10.20 -10.69
C VAL A 100 3.31 9.77 -11.98
N THR A 101 4.41 10.45 -12.31
CA THR A 101 5.21 10.12 -13.49
C THR A 101 6.35 9.20 -13.07
N MET A 102 6.51 8.10 -13.79
CA MET A 102 7.53 7.08 -13.54
C MET A 102 8.37 6.89 -14.81
N GLU A 103 9.66 6.63 -14.62
CA GLU A 103 10.59 6.30 -15.70
C GLU A 103 10.63 4.79 -15.91
N VAL A 104 10.51 4.37 -17.16
CA VAL A 104 10.58 2.98 -17.61
C VAL A 104 11.48 2.91 -18.84
N ILE A 105 11.97 1.73 -19.19
CA ILE A 105 12.64 1.53 -20.47
C ILE A 105 11.59 1.05 -21.47
N GLN A 106 11.40 1.81 -22.55
CA GLN A 106 10.58 1.39 -23.68
C GLN A 106 11.46 0.66 -24.70
N VAL A 107 11.07 -0.57 -25.01
CA VAL A 107 11.75 -1.44 -25.99
C VAL A 107 10.90 -1.53 -27.25
N LYS A 108 11.46 -1.05 -28.37
CA LYS A 108 10.93 -1.31 -29.72
C LYS A 108 11.70 -2.48 -30.31
N GLN A 109 10.99 -3.57 -30.62
CA GLN A 109 11.62 -4.78 -31.14
C GLN A 109 12.50 -4.47 -32.36
N ARG A 110 13.79 -4.84 -32.29
CA ARG A 110 14.80 -4.66 -33.36
C ARG A 110 15.17 -3.20 -33.71
N VAL A 111 14.69 -2.21 -32.97
CA VAL A 111 14.95 -0.79 -33.29
C VAL A 111 15.77 -0.10 -32.22
N SER A 112 15.25 -0.02 -30.98
CA SER A 112 15.88 0.78 -29.93
C SER A 112 15.35 0.46 -28.54
N GLN A 113 16.14 0.85 -27.54
CA GLN A 113 15.76 0.90 -26.14
C GLN A 113 16.11 2.29 -25.61
N HIS A 114 15.17 2.93 -24.92
CA HIS A 114 15.39 4.25 -24.35
C HIS A 114 14.53 4.44 -23.10
N ASN A 115 14.98 5.35 -22.23
CA ASN A 115 14.18 5.79 -21.11
C ASN A 115 12.94 6.54 -21.60
N PHE A 116 11.82 6.24 -20.99
CA PHE A 116 10.51 6.77 -21.32
C PHE A 116 9.76 7.09 -20.03
N GLN A 117 8.87 8.09 -20.08
CA GLN A 117 8.11 8.52 -18.92
C GLN A 117 6.64 8.20 -19.13
N LEU A 118 6.04 7.48 -18.18
CA LEU A 118 4.62 7.16 -18.13
C LEU A 118 3.98 7.84 -16.93
N SER A 119 2.72 8.27 -17.06
CA SER A 119 1.99 8.99 -16.01
C SER A 119 0.79 8.21 -15.52
N PHE A 120 0.92 7.61 -14.34
CA PHE A 120 -0.10 6.75 -13.76
C PHE A 120 -0.98 7.50 -12.76
N THR A 121 -2.23 7.07 -12.61
CA THR A 121 -3.11 7.55 -11.56
C THR A 121 -2.91 6.75 -10.26
N GLU A 122 -2.63 7.45 -9.17
CA GLU A 122 -2.62 6.94 -7.80
C GLU A 122 -3.87 7.39 -7.03
N HIS A 123 -4.34 6.54 -6.13
CA HIS A 123 -5.42 6.86 -5.20
C HIS A 123 -4.81 7.38 -3.89
N ARG A 124 -5.35 8.49 -3.36
CA ARG A 124 -4.89 9.11 -2.12
C ARG A 124 -5.82 8.83 -0.95
N LYS A 125 -7.13 8.82 -1.21
CA LYS A 125 -8.17 8.48 -0.23
C LYS A 125 -9.17 7.49 -0.83
N CYS A 126 -9.68 6.60 0.01
CA CYS A 126 -10.59 5.52 -0.38
C CYS A 126 -11.77 5.44 0.59
N GLU A 127 -12.96 5.16 0.07
CA GLU A 127 -14.17 4.97 0.87
C GLU A 127 -15.04 3.85 0.32
N CYS A 128 -15.85 3.25 1.20
CA CYS A 128 -16.89 2.30 0.83
C CYS A 128 -18.13 3.07 0.34
N ARG A 129 -18.50 2.91 -0.94
CA ARG A 129 -19.66 3.57 -1.54
C ARG A 129 -20.64 2.53 -2.13
N PRO A 130 -21.95 2.80 -2.19
CA PRO A 130 -22.91 1.86 -2.78
C PRO A 130 -22.67 1.66 -4.26
N LYS A 131 -22.64 0.39 -4.69
CA LYS A 131 -22.48 -0.01 -6.09
C LYS A 131 -23.58 0.60 -6.96
N PRO A 132 -23.27 1.07 -8.19
CA PRO A 132 -24.25 1.67 -9.10
C PRO A 132 -25.47 0.77 -9.38
N GLU A 133 -25.26 -0.54 -9.49
CA GLU A 133 -26.31 -1.52 -9.76
C GLU A 133 -27.38 -1.60 -8.66
N VAL A 134 -26.97 -1.38 -7.40
CA VAL A 134 -27.87 -1.39 -6.25
C VAL A 134 -28.71 -0.11 -6.20
N LYS A 135 -28.13 1.04 -6.58
CA LYS A 135 -28.86 2.31 -6.68
C LYS A 135 -29.97 2.24 -7.72
N ALA A 136 -29.67 1.68 -8.91
CA ALA A 136 -30.64 1.52 -9.99
C ALA A 136 -31.82 0.60 -9.64
N LYS A 137 -31.62 -0.42 -8.79
CA LYS A 137 -32.70 -1.30 -8.32
C LYS A 137 -33.61 -0.61 -7.29
N LYS A 138 -33.05 0.19 -6.38
CA LYS A 138 -33.84 0.98 -5.41
C LYS A 138 -34.71 2.01 -6.14
N GLU A 139 -34.14 2.78 -7.06
CA GLU A 139 -34.90 3.76 -7.85
C GLU A 139 -36.01 3.13 -8.71
N LYS A 140 -35.85 1.89 -9.18
CA LYS A 140 -36.91 1.16 -9.88
C LYS A 140 -38.00 0.61 -8.95
N CYS A 141 -37.64 0.24 -7.72
CA CYS A 141 -38.59 -0.21 -6.70
C CYS A 141 -39.39 0.97 -6.12
N ASP A 142 -38.76 2.14 -6.01
CA ASP A 142 -39.35 3.35 -5.42
C ASP A 142 -40.23 4.15 -6.42
N LYS A 143 -40.24 3.79 -7.71
CA LYS A 143 -41.18 4.37 -8.68
C LYS A 143 -42.53 3.64 -8.57
N PRO A 144 -43.64 4.34 -8.25
CA PRO A 144 -44.97 3.74 -8.28
C PRO A 144 -45.26 3.26 -9.72
N ARG A 145 -45.75 2.02 -9.86
CA ARG A 145 -46.40 1.60 -11.12
C ARG A 145 -47.59 2.53 -11.34
N ARG A 146 -47.46 3.45 -12.29
CA ARG A 146 -48.56 4.29 -12.78
C ARG A 146 -49.38 3.51 -13.80
#